data_AF-A0A964XWV7-F1
#
_entry.id   AF-A0A964XWV7-F1
#
_cell.length_a   1.000
_cell.length_b   1.000
_cell.length_c   1.000
_cell.angle_alpha   90.00
_cell.angle_beta   90.00
_cell.angle_gamma   90.00
#
_symmetry.space_group_name_H-M   'P 1'
#
loop_
_entity.id
_entity.type
_entity.pdbx_description
1 polymer ?
#
loop_
_entity_poly.entity_id
_entity_poly.type
_entity_poly.pdbx_seq_one_letter_code
_entity_poly.pdbx_strand_id
1 'polypeptide(L)'
;CDHPSHQHGQGHHHHHDDDVKSFVFKSPRAFDPAKLEDFLGAIVNIYGPRMLRYKGVLNMKGTERKVIFQGVHQLMGSDLGPAWGPDEARISKMVFIGIDLPRDIFVQGLEQSLV
;
A
#
# COMPACT_ATOMS: atom_id res chain seq x y z
N CYS A 1 -38.68 -17.52 -49.08
CA CYS A 1 -38.97 -18.21 -47.81
C CYS A 1 -38.70 -17.23 -46.68
N ASP A 2 -39.72 -17.01 -45.86
CA ASP A 2 -39.73 -16.08 -44.72
C ASP A 2 -39.64 -16.87 -43.40
N HIS A 3 -39.24 -16.18 -42.33
CA HIS A 3 -39.23 -16.51 -40.90
C HIS A 3 -38.03 -17.29 -40.30
N PRO A 4 -37.76 -17.19 -38.98
CA PRO A 4 -37.38 -15.96 -38.23
C PRO A 4 -36.31 -16.20 -37.13
N SER A 5 -35.83 -15.11 -36.51
CA SER A 5 -35.41 -14.95 -35.09
C SER A 5 -34.65 -16.07 -34.36
N HIS A 6 -33.43 -15.79 -33.87
CA HIS A 6 -33.09 -16.07 -32.47
C HIS A 6 -32.09 -15.05 -31.93
N GLN A 7 -32.60 -14.27 -30.98
CA GLN A 7 -31.91 -13.37 -30.09
C GLN A 7 -31.37 -14.18 -28.92
N HIS A 8 -30.06 -14.16 -28.69
CA HIS A 8 -29.48 -14.47 -27.38
C HIS A 8 -28.54 -13.35 -27.02
N GLY A 9 -29.10 -12.34 -26.36
CA GLY A 9 -28.35 -11.62 -25.35
C GLY A 9 -28.05 -12.55 -24.18
N GLN A 10 -27.19 -12.07 -23.29
CA GLN A 10 -26.74 -12.69 -22.03
C GLN A 10 -25.42 -13.44 -22.15
N GLY A 11 -24.35 -12.65 -22.07
CA GLY A 11 -23.02 -13.08 -21.64
C GLY A 11 -22.39 -12.02 -20.72
N HIS A 12 -23.19 -11.36 -19.86
CA HIS A 12 -22.65 -10.53 -18.79
C HIS A 12 -22.20 -11.43 -17.63
N HIS A 13 -21.10 -12.15 -17.83
CA HIS A 13 -20.32 -12.72 -16.74
C HIS A 13 -19.02 -11.94 -16.63
N HIS A 14 -19.11 -10.69 -16.16
CA HIS A 14 -17.98 -10.03 -15.51
C HIS A 14 -17.91 -10.57 -14.09
N HIS A 15 -17.42 -11.79 -13.95
CA HIS A 15 -16.86 -12.28 -12.69
C HIS A 15 -15.37 -12.42 -12.94
N HIS A 16 -14.56 -12.04 -11.96
CA HIS A 16 -13.09 -11.95 -11.94
C HIS A 16 -12.60 -10.50 -12.15
N ASP A 17 -12.41 -9.76 -11.03
CA ASP A 17 -11.12 -9.12 -10.65
C ASP A 17 -11.22 -8.10 -9.47
N ASP A 18 -12.39 -7.88 -8.86
CA ASP A 18 -12.59 -6.72 -7.95
C ASP A 18 -12.21 -6.90 -6.46
N ASP A 19 -11.57 -8.01 -6.06
CA ASP A 19 -11.14 -8.15 -4.66
C ASP A 19 -9.82 -7.43 -4.35
N VAL A 20 -9.07 -7.02 -5.40
CA VAL A 20 -7.82 -6.28 -5.25
C VAL A 20 -8.12 -4.81 -4.94
N LYS A 21 -7.92 -4.44 -3.67
CA LYS A 21 -8.05 -3.06 -3.19
C LYS A 21 -6.68 -2.41 -3.07
N SER A 22 -6.65 -1.11 -3.36
CA SER A 22 -5.50 -0.28 -3.07
C SER A 22 -5.88 0.93 -2.24
N PHE A 23 -4.99 1.33 -1.35
CA PHE A 23 -5.16 2.56 -0.58
C PHE A 23 -3.81 3.24 -0.37
N VAL A 24 -3.89 4.56 -0.18
CA VAL A 24 -2.73 5.42 0.04
C VAL A 24 -2.83 6.04 1.42
N PHE A 25 -1.73 5.95 2.16
CA PHE A 25 -1.52 6.68 3.40
C PHE A 25 -0.59 7.87 3.14
N LYS A 26 -0.89 9.02 3.74
CA LYS A 26 -0.05 10.22 3.67
C LYS A 26 0.04 10.88 5.03
N SER A 27 1.22 11.33 5.41
CA SER A 27 1.41 12.08 6.65
C SER A 27 2.57 13.06 6.53
N PRO A 28 2.42 14.31 7.00
CA PRO A 28 3.54 15.26 7.11
C PRO A 28 4.43 14.97 8.33
N ARG A 29 4.01 14.08 9.24
CA ARG A 29 4.77 13.73 10.44
C ARG A 29 5.84 12.69 10.13
N ALA A 30 6.92 12.72 10.89
CA ALA A 30 7.98 11.74 10.77
C ALA A 30 7.55 10.40 11.40
N PHE A 31 8.10 9.30 10.90
CA PHE A 31 7.95 7.98 11.50
C PHE A 31 9.05 7.72 12.52
N ASP A 32 8.70 7.01 13.59
CA ASP A 32 9.65 6.35 14.47
C ASP A 32 10.12 5.04 13.79
N PRO A 33 11.43 4.87 13.54
CA PRO A 33 11.94 3.70 12.83
C PRO A 33 11.58 2.38 13.49
N ALA A 34 11.70 2.29 14.82
CA ALA A 34 11.46 1.06 15.55
C ALA A 34 9.97 0.69 15.52
N LYS A 35 9.09 1.66 15.81
CA LYS A 35 7.64 1.42 15.76
C LYS A 35 7.13 1.06 14.38
N LEU A 36 7.72 1.64 13.34
CA LEU A 36 7.33 1.33 11.96
C LEU A 36 7.78 -0.08 11.58
N GLU A 37 9.01 -0.46 11.93
CA GLU A 37 9.55 -1.81 11.65
C GLU A 37 8.72 -2.90 12.34
N ASP A 38 8.41 -2.72 13.63
CA ASP A 38 7.56 -3.64 14.39
C ASP A 38 6.17 -3.79 13.74
N PHE A 39 5.56 -2.66 13.36
CA PHE A 39 4.24 -2.66 12.72
C PHE A 39 4.25 -3.35 11.36
N LEU A 40 5.20 -2.98 10.48
CA LEU A 40 5.31 -3.58 9.15
C LEU A 40 5.64 -5.08 9.24
N GLY A 41 6.50 -5.49 10.17
CA GLY A 41 6.80 -6.91 10.42
C GLY A 41 5.55 -7.70 10.80
N ALA A 42 4.74 -7.19 11.72
CA ALA A 42 3.48 -7.82 12.12
C ALA A 42 2.49 -7.91 10.95
N ILE A 43 2.34 -6.83 10.18
CA ILE A 43 1.45 -6.79 9.01
C ILE A 43 1.91 -7.74 7.91
N VAL A 44 3.21 -7.83 7.62
CA VAL A 44 3.76 -8.77 6.64
C VAL A 44 3.55 -10.22 7.08
N ASN A 45 3.68 -10.51 8.37
CA ASN A 45 3.44 -11.86 8.88
C ASN A 45 1.96 -12.27 8.77
N ILE A 46 1.02 -11.36 9.09
CA ILE A 46 -0.42 -11.65 9.11
C ILE A 46 -1.06 -11.53 7.72
N TYR A 47 -0.73 -10.48 6.98
CA TYR A 47 -1.36 -10.12 5.71
C TYR A 47 -0.46 -10.34 4.48
N GLY A 48 0.78 -10.78 4.65
CA GLY A 48 1.74 -10.97 3.54
C GLY A 48 1.19 -11.72 2.33
N PRO A 49 0.52 -12.88 2.49
CA PRO A 49 -0.09 -13.59 1.36
C PRO A 49 -1.18 -12.80 0.61
N ARG A 50 -1.82 -11.85 1.29
CA ARG A 50 -2.86 -10.97 0.73
C ARG A 50 -2.29 -9.65 0.19
N MET A 51 -1.08 -9.28 0.56
CA MET A 51 -0.42 -8.04 0.12
C MET A 51 0.32 -8.26 -1.20
N LEU A 52 -0.31 -7.92 -2.31
CA LEU A 52 0.30 -8.10 -3.64
C LEU A 52 1.51 -7.18 -3.83
N ARG A 53 1.40 -5.90 -3.45
CA ARG A 53 2.48 -4.93 -3.58
C ARG A 53 2.29 -3.78 -2.62
N TYR A 54 3.38 -3.33 -2.03
CA TYR A 54 3.38 -2.12 -1.23
C TYR A 54 4.67 -1.34 -1.46
N LYS A 55 4.54 -0.02 -1.45
CA LYS A 55 5.66 0.89 -1.67
C LYS A 55 5.45 2.17 -0.89
N GLY A 56 6.53 2.86 -0.60
CA GLY A 56 6.40 4.25 -0.23
C GLY A 56 7.71 4.94 0.10
N VAL A 57 7.56 6.23 0.30
CA VAL A 57 8.61 7.17 0.62
C VAL A 57 8.29 7.73 1.98
N LEU A 58 9.21 7.63 2.91
CA LEU A 58 8.99 7.90 4.32
C LEU A 58 9.89 9.02 4.79
N ASN A 59 9.29 9.94 5.53
CA ASN A 59 9.98 10.87 6.40
C ASN A 59 10.23 10.14 7.72
N MET A 60 11.50 9.84 8.02
CA MET A 60 11.89 9.08 9.21
C MET A 60 12.61 10.00 10.19
N LYS A 61 12.31 9.86 11.48
CA LYS A 61 12.96 10.65 12.52
C LYS A 61 14.46 10.35 12.54
N GLY A 62 15.29 11.39 12.59
CA GLY A 62 16.74 11.26 12.66
C GLY A 62 17.45 11.06 11.31
N THR A 63 16.74 11.16 10.18
CA THR A 63 17.36 11.17 8.85
C THR A 63 16.89 12.36 8.02
N GLU A 64 17.83 12.92 7.26
CA GLU A 64 17.57 13.97 6.27
C GLU A 64 17.37 13.40 4.86
N ARG A 65 17.39 12.07 4.74
CA ARG A 65 17.17 11.35 3.49
C ARG A 65 15.79 10.71 3.46
N LYS A 66 15.25 10.59 2.26
CA LYS A 66 14.05 9.82 1.98
C LYS A 66 14.35 8.35 2.24
N VAL A 67 13.50 7.68 3.01
CA VAL A 67 13.57 6.21 3.11
C VAL A 67 12.54 5.63 2.15
N ILE A 68 13.01 4.83 1.20
CA ILE A 68 12.14 4.19 0.22
C ILE A 68 11.94 2.75 0.70
N PHE A 69 10.70 2.37 0.95
CA PHE A 69 10.36 0.97 1.23
C PHE A 69 9.57 0.39 0.07
N GLN A 70 9.80 -0.89 -0.19
CA GLN A 70 9.06 -1.63 -1.20
C GLN A 70 8.96 -3.09 -0.80
N GLY A 71 7.83 -3.72 -1.13
CA GLY A 71 7.66 -5.13 -0.94
C GLY A 71 6.58 -5.74 -1.82
N VAL A 72 6.68 -7.06 -1.95
CA VAL A 72 5.81 -7.92 -2.76
C VAL A 72 5.55 -9.16 -1.91
N HIS A 73 4.28 -9.40 -1.59
CA HIS A 73 3.84 -10.50 -0.74
C HIS A 73 4.51 -10.45 0.63
N GLN A 74 5.39 -11.39 0.93
CA GLN A 74 6.10 -11.49 2.21
C GLN A 74 7.51 -10.89 2.16
N LEU A 75 7.97 -10.46 0.98
CA LEU A 75 9.31 -9.91 0.81
C LEU A 75 9.26 -8.39 0.96
N MET A 76 9.99 -7.88 1.94
CA MET A 76 10.16 -6.45 2.19
C MET A 76 11.63 -6.05 2.00
N GLY A 77 11.86 -4.89 1.38
CA GLY A 77 13.15 -4.23 1.29
C GLY A 77 13.02 -2.74 1.54
N SER A 78 14.11 -2.14 2.02
CA SER A 78 14.23 -0.70 2.27
C SER A 78 15.55 -0.18 1.75
N ASP A 79 15.50 0.97 1.08
CA ASP A 79 16.66 1.65 0.53
C ASP A 79 16.69 3.11 0.99
N LEU A 80 17.91 3.64 1.15
CA LEU A 80 18.10 5.07 1.35
C LEU A 80 18.00 5.79 0.00
N GLY A 81 16.97 6.61 -0.12
CA GLY A 81 16.76 7.49 -1.26
C GLY A 81 17.58 8.78 -1.19
N PRO A 82 17.30 9.73 -2.10
CA PRO A 82 17.96 11.03 -2.09
C PRO A 82 17.63 11.84 -0.82
N ALA A 83 18.48 12.81 -0.52
CA ALA A 83 18.20 13.80 0.50
C ALA A 83 16.88 14.54 0.22
N TRP A 84 16.18 14.95 1.27
CA TRP A 84 15.09 15.91 1.14
C TRP A 84 15.64 17.25 0.64
N GLY A 85 14.93 17.91 -0.28
CA GLY A 85 15.29 19.26 -0.70
C GLY A 85 15.16 20.28 0.44
N PRO A 86 15.88 21.42 0.39
CA PRO A 86 15.84 22.45 1.44
C PRO A 86 14.44 23.03 1.65
N ASP A 87 13.66 23.17 0.59
CA ASP A 87 12.27 23.68 0.60
C ASP A 87 11.23 22.58 0.36
N GLU A 88 11.64 21.31 0.36
CA GLU A 88 10.73 20.19 0.08
C GLU A 88 9.96 19.80 1.34
N ALA A 89 8.62 19.78 1.25
CA ALA A 89 7.78 19.26 2.32
C ALA A 89 8.05 17.77 2.55
N ARG A 90 8.54 17.42 3.75
CA ARG A 90 8.85 16.04 4.15
C ARG A 90 7.57 15.25 4.43
N ILE A 91 6.89 14.84 3.36
CA ILE A 91 5.63 14.11 3.44
C ILE A 91 5.87 12.62 3.17
N SER A 92 5.52 11.80 4.14
CA SER A 92 5.47 10.35 3.96
C SER A 92 4.28 9.98 3.08
N LYS A 93 4.50 9.09 2.10
CA LYS A 93 3.47 8.55 1.23
C LYS A 93 3.67 7.06 1.06
N MET A 94 2.65 6.28 1.39
CA MET A 94 2.67 4.81 1.31
C MET A 94 1.47 4.36 0.47
N VAL A 95 1.68 3.38 -0.40
CA VAL A 95 0.63 2.71 -1.16
C VAL A 95 0.67 1.23 -0.84
N PHE A 96 -0.51 0.67 -0.57
CA PHE A 96 -0.70 -0.76 -0.34
C PHE A 96 -1.70 -1.26 -1.38
N ILE A 97 -1.39 -2.41 -1.98
CA ILE A 97 -2.20 -3.09 -2.99
C ILE A 97 -2.33 -4.53 -2.52
N GLY A 98 -3.56 -5.02 -2.35
CA GLY A 98 -3.80 -6.37 -1.92
C GLY A 98 -5.26 -6.75 -1.88
N ILE A 99 -5.52 -8.00 -1.50
CA ILE A 99 -6.85 -8.60 -1.51
C ILE A 99 -7.44 -8.55 -0.10
N ASP A 100 -8.62 -7.93 0.03
CA ASP A 100 -9.33 -7.81 1.32
C ASP A 100 -8.43 -7.34 2.49
N LEU A 101 -7.69 -6.25 2.26
CA LEU A 101 -6.83 -5.65 3.28
C LEU A 101 -7.66 -4.75 4.22
N PRO A 102 -7.53 -4.91 5.56
CA PRO A 102 -8.23 -4.07 6.52
C PRO A 102 -7.57 -2.70 6.61
N ARG A 103 -7.98 -1.79 5.72
CA ARG A 103 -7.45 -0.42 5.62
C ARG A 103 -7.34 0.28 6.97
N ASP A 104 -8.34 0.17 7.83
CA ASP A 104 -8.36 0.91 9.10
C ASP A 104 -7.27 0.44 10.07
N ILE A 105 -6.96 -0.87 10.09
CA ILE A 105 -5.85 -1.43 10.88
C ILE A 105 -4.52 -0.86 10.36
N PHE A 106 -4.35 -0.78 9.04
CA PHE A 106 -3.15 -0.23 8.42
C PHE A 106 -2.99 1.25 8.75
N VAL A 107 -4.04 2.04 8.58
CA VAL A 107 -4.01 3.48 8.85
C VAL A 107 -3.73 3.74 10.33
N GLN A 108 -4.44 3.08 11.24
CA GLN A 108 -4.25 3.27 12.69
C GLN A 108 -2.84 2.87 13.14
N GLY A 109 -2.32 1.73 12.66
CA GLY A 109 -0.98 1.30 13.01
C GLY A 109 0.09 2.26 12.50
N LEU A 110 -0.04 2.73 11.25
CA LEU A 110 0.86 3.76 10.70
C LEU A 110 0.78 5.07 11.49
N GLU A 111 -0.41 5.51 11.90
CA GLU A 111 -0.57 6.70 12.73
C GLU A 111 0.10 6.58 14.10
N GLN A 112 0.07 5.39 14.71
CA GLN A 112 0.74 5.11 15.99
C GLN A 112 2.28 5.09 15.86
N SER A 113 2.80 4.79 14.67
CA SER A 113 4.22 4.84 14.35
C SER A 113 4.71 6.27 14.05
N LEU A 114 3.85 7.29 14.01
CA LEU A 114 4.24 8.69 13.81
C LEU A 114 4.71 9.36 15.11
N VAL A 115 5.67 10.28 14.98
CA VAL A 115 6.22 11.13 16.04
C VAL A 115 6.08 12.60 15.67
#